data_AF-A0A182MMS4-F1
#
_entry.id   AF-A0A182MMS4-F1
#
_cell.length_a   1.000
_cell.length_b   1.000
_cell.length_c   1.000
_cell.angle_alpha   90.00
_cell.angle_beta   90.00
_cell.angle_gamma   90.00
#
_symmetry.space_group_name_H-M   'P 1'
#
loop_
_entity.id
_entity.type
_entity.pdbx_description
1 polymer ?
#
loop_
_entity_poly.entity_id
_entity_poly.type
_entity_poly.pdbx_seq_one_letter_code
_entity_poly.pdbx_strand_id
1 'polypeptide(L)'
;MNCTACMKGLQLQSGECRTTCADGYYSDRGTCAKCYLSCHTCSGPRRNQCVQCPEGWQLAGGECFPECPEGFFKTKFGCQRCHHYCKTCNGAGPLACTSCPAHSMLQNGLCIDCLASQYYDPPTQTCKTCHESCRTCSGPGQFSCLTCPFPLHLDRLNHQCVPCCAADASPDDQSCCHCDKATGGCINASPAGKRRIGAEQQLLQFGEESNGGAASVPGEGAEAGQSHRVWQQFLTSTSTPTLMVVAVSGCLLIVTLFVVIFTVLQWMDVKRLTLLRLNFTSLLAEGRVGVNRNFRL
;
A
#
# COMPACT_ATOMS: atom_id res chain seq x y z
N MET A 1 29.94 -32.18 -33.55
CA MET A 1 28.83 -32.88 -32.85
C MET A 1 28.00 -31.81 -32.16
N ASN A 2 26.78 -31.53 -32.65
CA ASN A 2 25.86 -30.58 -32.03
C ASN A 2 24.68 -31.37 -31.45
N CYS A 3 24.46 -31.27 -30.14
CA CYS A 3 23.32 -31.88 -29.48
C CYS A 3 22.06 -31.06 -29.76
N THR A 4 20.93 -31.74 -30.00
CA THR A 4 19.60 -31.11 -30.13
C THR A 4 18.72 -31.36 -28.91
N ALA A 5 19.06 -32.36 -28.09
CA ALA A 5 18.37 -32.70 -26.85
C ALA A 5 19.37 -33.27 -25.83
N CYS A 6 19.09 -33.09 -24.55
CA CYS A 6 19.92 -33.53 -23.45
C CYS A 6 19.18 -34.54 -22.56
N MET A 7 19.95 -35.43 -21.90
CA MET A 7 19.38 -36.32 -20.89
C MET A 7 18.77 -35.52 -19.73
N LYS A 8 17.81 -36.11 -19.04
CA LYS A 8 17.10 -35.47 -17.92
C LYS A 8 18.09 -35.00 -16.85
N GLY A 9 18.00 -33.72 -16.46
CA GLY A 9 18.89 -33.07 -15.50
C GLY A 9 20.01 -32.24 -16.14
N LEU A 10 20.28 -32.41 -17.43
CA LEU A 10 21.20 -31.57 -18.19
C LEU A 10 20.45 -30.45 -18.93
N GLN A 11 21.18 -29.39 -19.24
CA GLN A 11 20.70 -28.17 -19.88
C GLN A 11 21.37 -28.00 -21.24
N LEU A 12 20.60 -27.79 -22.30
CA LEU A 12 21.14 -27.53 -23.62
C LEU A 12 21.62 -26.07 -23.73
N GLN A 13 22.87 -25.87 -24.13
CA GLN A 13 23.45 -24.56 -24.40
C GLN A 13 24.40 -24.63 -25.59
N SER A 14 24.10 -23.89 -26.66
CA SER A 14 24.94 -23.80 -27.87
C SER A 14 25.35 -25.16 -28.47
N GLY A 15 24.44 -26.15 -28.45
CA GLY A 15 24.70 -27.50 -28.97
C GLY A 15 25.43 -28.44 -27.99
N GLU A 16 25.63 -28.04 -26.74
CA GLU A 16 26.28 -28.82 -25.70
C GLU A 16 25.35 -29.03 -24.50
N CYS A 17 25.43 -30.20 -23.86
CA CYS A 17 24.66 -30.51 -22.67
C CYS A 17 25.48 -30.25 -21.41
N ARG A 18 25.04 -29.33 -20.56
CA ARG A 18 25.73 -28.89 -19.34
C ARG A 18 24.91 -29.23 -18.10
N THR A 19 25.55 -29.46 -16.96
CA THR A 19 24.86 -29.68 -15.68
C THR A 19 24.27 -28.38 -15.12
N THR A 20 24.97 -27.28 -15.31
CA THR A 20 24.54 -25.92 -14.95
C THR A 20 24.74 -24.99 -16.15
N CYS A 21 23.82 -24.05 -16.33
CA CYS A 21 23.97 -23.01 -17.34
C CYS A 21 25.18 -22.12 -17.01
N ALA A 22 25.84 -21.60 -18.05
CA ALA A 22 26.90 -20.61 -17.88
C ALA A 22 26.36 -19.31 -17.24
N ASP A 23 27.24 -18.52 -16.64
CA ASP A 23 26.89 -17.20 -16.11
C ASP A 23 26.20 -16.33 -17.17
N GLY A 24 25.23 -15.53 -16.75
CA GLY A 24 24.33 -14.79 -17.65
C GLY A 24 23.21 -15.64 -18.27
N TYR A 25 23.06 -16.91 -17.89
CA TYR A 25 21.95 -17.78 -18.30
C TYR A 25 21.29 -18.48 -17.09
N TYR A 26 20.02 -18.82 -17.23
CA TYR A 26 19.26 -19.63 -16.27
C TYR A 26 18.66 -20.86 -16.95
N SER A 27 18.34 -21.88 -16.15
CA SER A 27 17.69 -23.09 -16.65
C SER A 27 16.20 -22.82 -16.89
N ASP A 28 15.78 -22.91 -18.15
CA ASP A 28 14.39 -22.90 -18.56
C ASP A 28 14.05 -24.23 -19.24
N ARG A 29 13.34 -25.10 -18.51
CA ARG A 29 12.82 -26.39 -19.02
C ARG A 29 13.86 -27.25 -19.75
N GLY A 30 15.10 -27.32 -19.26
CA GLY A 30 16.16 -28.13 -19.87
C GLY A 30 16.99 -27.40 -20.93
N THR A 31 16.77 -26.09 -21.13
CA THR A 31 17.56 -25.23 -22.03
C THR A 31 18.08 -24.02 -21.27
N CYS A 32 19.28 -23.56 -21.59
CA CYS A 32 19.84 -22.37 -20.99
C CYS A 32 19.32 -21.12 -21.72
N ALA A 33 18.49 -20.33 -21.03
CA ALA A 33 17.97 -19.07 -21.53
C ALA A 33 18.73 -17.89 -20.91
N LYS A 34 18.89 -16.79 -21.65
CA LYS A 34 19.68 -15.64 -21.20
C LYS A 34 18.97 -14.89 -20.08
N CYS A 35 19.73 -14.41 -19.11
CA CYS A 35 19.28 -13.50 -18.06
C CYS A 35 18.87 -12.14 -18.61
N TYR A 36 18.13 -11.37 -17.80
CA TYR A 36 17.90 -9.95 -18.07
C TYR A 36 19.24 -9.18 -18.10
N LEU A 37 19.36 -8.19 -18.99
CA LEU A 37 20.65 -7.54 -19.33
C LEU A 37 21.36 -6.90 -18.13
N SER A 38 20.63 -6.49 -17.09
CA SER A 38 21.22 -5.87 -15.89
C SER A 38 21.76 -6.87 -14.85
N CYS A 39 21.55 -8.18 -15.05
CA CYS A 39 22.02 -9.21 -14.12
C CYS A 39 23.34 -9.83 -14.60
N HIS A 40 24.22 -10.19 -13.67
CA HIS A 40 25.36 -11.07 -13.97
C HIS A 40 24.93 -12.54 -13.94
N THR A 41 24.21 -12.95 -12.90
CA THR A 41 23.52 -14.25 -12.83
C THR A 41 22.08 -14.04 -12.37
N CYS A 42 21.18 -14.97 -12.72
CA CYS A 42 19.75 -14.84 -12.44
C CYS A 42 19.09 -16.19 -12.14
N SER A 43 17.96 -16.14 -11.44
CA SER A 43 17.09 -17.29 -11.20
C SER A 43 15.94 -17.38 -12.20
N GLY A 44 15.78 -16.38 -13.08
CA GLY A 44 14.73 -16.33 -14.08
C GLY A 44 14.86 -15.14 -15.05
N PRO A 45 13.91 -14.97 -15.97
CA PRO A 45 14.02 -14.00 -17.06
C PRO A 45 13.77 -12.55 -16.65
N ARG A 46 13.19 -12.29 -15.47
CA ARG A 46 12.75 -10.94 -15.08
C ARG A 46 13.90 -10.13 -14.48
N ARG A 47 13.80 -8.81 -14.60
CA ARG A 47 14.76 -7.84 -14.04
C ARG A 47 14.97 -7.95 -12.53
N ASN A 48 13.96 -8.41 -11.80
CA ASN A 48 13.95 -8.59 -10.34
C ASN A 48 14.29 -10.03 -9.90
N GLN A 49 14.84 -10.83 -10.81
CA GLN A 49 15.28 -12.20 -10.55
C GLN A 49 16.81 -12.31 -10.68
N CYS A 50 17.54 -11.21 -10.52
CA CYS A 50 19.01 -11.25 -10.44
C CYS A 50 19.42 -11.92 -9.13
N VAL A 51 20.47 -12.74 -9.20
CA VAL A 51 21.13 -13.38 -8.05
C VAL A 51 22.47 -12.71 -7.77
N GLN A 52 23.21 -12.34 -8.83
CA GLN A 52 24.43 -11.54 -8.72
C GLN A 52 24.40 -10.41 -9.74
N CYS A 53 25.04 -9.30 -9.36
CA CYS A 53 25.14 -8.11 -10.17
C CYS A 53 26.52 -7.99 -10.81
N PRO A 54 26.62 -7.25 -11.94
CA PRO A 54 27.92 -6.88 -12.50
C PRO A 54 28.81 -6.17 -11.48
N GLU A 55 30.12 -6.17 -11.70
CA GLU A 55 31.06 -5.49 -10.79
C GLU A 55 30.71 -4.01 -10.62
N GLY A 56 30.79 -3.52 -9.38
CA GLY A 56 30.41 -2.16 -8.98
C GLY A 56 28.92 -1.97 -8.69
N TRP A 57 28.04 -2.86 -9.16
CA TRP A 57 26.60 -2.77 -8.93
C TRP A 57 26.19 -3.47 -7.65
N GLN A 58 25.08 -3.01 -7.07
CA GLN A 58 24.53 -3.48 -5.81
C GLN A 58 23.20 -4.23 -6.06
N LEU A 59 23.04 -5.38 -5.42
CA LEU A 59 21.79 -6.13 -5.44
C LEU A 59 20.83 -5.52 -4.41
N ALA A 60 19.65 -5.11 -4.88
CA ALA A 60 18.55 -4.60 -4.05
C ALA A 60 17.24 -5.27 -4.47
N GLY A 61 16.69 -6.13 -3.61
CA GLY A 61 15.38 -6.77 -3.86
C GLY A 61 15.32 -7.64 -5.13
N GLY A 62 16.43 -8.24 -5.53
CA GLY A 62 16.53 -9.05 -6.75
C GLY A 62 16.83 -8.26 -8.03
N GLU A 63 17.01 -6.94 -7.93
CA GLU A 63 17.42 -6.07 -9.03
C GLU A 63 18.83 -5.52 -8.79
N CYS A 64 19.53 -5.19 -9.85
CA CYS A 64 20.87 -4.61 -9.79
C CYS A 64 20.82 -3.11 -10.04
N PHE A 65 21.46 -2.33 -9.19
CA PHE A 65 21.56 -0.87 -9.30
C PHE A 65 23.01 -0.39 -9.14
N PRO A 66 23.44 0.71 -9.78
CA PRO A 66 24.77 1.28 -9.53
C PRO A 66 24.97 1.70 -8.06
N GLU A 67 23.91 2.23 -7.45
CA GLU A 67 23.84 2.62 -6.04
C GLU A 67 22.54 2.12 -5.42
N CYS A 68 22.48 2.01 -4.08
CA CYS A 68 21.28 1.54 -3.43
C CYS A 68 20.09 2.50 -3.66
N PRO A 69 18.96 2.00 -4.18
CA PRO A 69 17.79 2.85 -4.43
C PRO A 69 17.14 3.31 -3.12
N GLU A 70 16.20 4.27 -3.23
CA GLU A 70 15.43 4.76 -2.09
C GLU A 70 14.74 3.61 -1.34
N GLY A 71 14.70 3.69 0.00
CA GLY A 71 14.22 2.62 0.87
C GLY A 71 15.22 1.49 1.10
N PHE A 72 16.45 1.61 0.61
CA PHE A 72 17.56 0.70 0.92
C PHE A 72 18.79 1.46 1.40
N PHE A 73 19.61 0.79 2.21
CA PHE A 73 20.92 1.27 2.65
C PHE A 73 22.02 0.27 2.28
N LYS A 74 23.23 0.79 2.05
CA LYS A 74 24.38 -0.01 1.63
C LYS A 74 24.99 -0.78 2.81
N THR A 75 25.27 -2.05 2.60
CA THR A 75 25.98 -2.93 3.54
C THR A 75 27.15 -3.64 2.85
N LYS A 76 27.93 -4.42 3.62
CA LYS A 76 29.01 -5.26 3.06
C LYS A 76 28.49 -6.35 2.11
N PHE A 77 27.20 -6.68 2.16
CA PHE A 77 26.59 -7.75 1.38
C PHE A 77 25.61 -7.23 0.31
N GLY A 78 25.67 -5.93 -0.01
CA GLY A 78 24.75 -5.27 -0.94
C GLY A 78 23.73 -4.38 -0.23
N CYS A 79 22.59 -4.11 -0.89
CA CYS A 79 21.58 -3.20 -0.37
C CYS A 79 20.57 -3.94 0.51
N GLN A 80 20.41 -3.48 1.75
CA GLN A 80 19.38 -3.97 2.66
C GLN A 80 18.24 -2.96 2.76
N ARG A 81 17.01 -3.46 2.94
CA ARG A 81 15.84 -2.60 3.08
C ARG A 81 15.89 -1.82 4.38
N CYS A 82 15.45 -0.58 4.31
CA CYS A 82 15.17 0.25 5.48
C CYS A 82 14.04 -0.35 6.33
N HIS A 83 13.99 0.08 7.59
CA HIS A 83 12.80 -0.16 8.41
C HIS A 83 11.56 0.44 7.72
N HIS A 84 10.41 -0.22 7.82
CA HIS A 84 9.21 0.14 7.06
C HIS A 84 8.59 1.51 7.43
N TYR A 85 9.05 2.13 8.53
CA TYR A 85 8.64 3.48 8.94
C TYR A 85 9.50 4.57 8.30
N CYS A 86 10.66 4.23 7.73
CA CYS A 86 11.56 5.18 7.10
C CYS A 86 11.29 5.26 5.60
N LYS A 87 11.44 6.46 5.03
CA LYS A 87 11.54 6.63 3.58
C LYS A 87 12.97 6.35 3.10
N THR A 88 13.95 6.93 3.77
CA THR A 88 15.38 6.59 3.61
C THR A 88 16.02 6.32 4.97
N CYS A 89 17.11 5.57 4.97
CA CYS A 89 17.80 5.18 6.20
C CYS A 89 19.31 5.00 5.97
N ASN A 90 20.06 4.94 7.06
CA ASN A 90 21.48 4.55 7.06
C ASN A 90 21.73 3.23 7.82
N GLY A 91 20.67 2.52 8.18
CA GLY A 91 20.73 1.26 8.93
C GLY A 91 19.38 0.54 8.95
N ALA A 92 19.38 -0.69 9.46
CA ALA A 92 18.17 -1.55 9.47
C ALA A 92 17.15 -1.17 10.57
N GLY A 93 17.59 -0.48 11.62
CA GLY A 93 16.75 -0.19 12.79
C GLY A 93 15.76 0.97 12.56
N PRO A 94 14.70 1.07 13.38
CA PRO A 94 13.72 2.15 13.28
C PRO A 94 14.28 3.53 13.68
N LEU A 95 15.42 3.58 14.38
CA LEU A 95 16.13 4.80 14.76
C LEU A 95 17.20 5.23 13.72
N ALA A 96 17.32 4.48 12.62
CA ALA A 96 18.30 4.75 11.58
C ALA A 96 17.68 5.47 10.37
N CYS A 97 16.51 6.08 10.53
CA CYS A 97 15.88 6.84 9.45
C CYS A 97 16.69 8.12 9.18
N THR A 98 16.83 8.46 7.90
CA THR A 98 17.40 9.72 7.42
C THR A 98 16.37 10.62 6.75
N SER A 99 15.23 10.05 6.35
CA SER A 99 14.04 10.80 5.94
C SER A 99 12.79 9.97 6.20
N CYS A 100 11.66 10.67 6.26
CA CYS A 100 10.38 10.09 6.63
C CYS A 100 9.35 10.17 5.50
N PRO A 101 8.35 9.26 5.48
CA PRO A 101 7.20 9.37 4.59
C PRO A 101 6.42 10.67 4.79
N ALA A 102 5.56 11.01 3.84
CA ALA A 102 4.64 12.14 4.00
C ALA A 102 3.80 11.99 5.29
N HIS A 103 3.48 13.11 5.94
CA HIS A 103 2.75 13.18 7.22
C HIS A 103 3.53 12.76 8.48
N SER A 104 4.84 12.56 8.36
CA SER A 104 5.71 12.28 9.50
C SER A 104 6.98 13.14 9.43
N MET A 105 7.51 13.53 10.59
CA MET A 105 8.77 14.27 10.67
C MET A 105 9.87 13.42 11.28
N LEU A 106 11.10 13.72 10.89
CA LEU A 106 12.28 13.06 11.43
C LEU A 106 12.68 13.70 12.76
N GLN A 107 12.73 12.91 13.82
CA GLN A 107 13.21 13.33 15.13
C GLN A 107 14.15 12.26 15.70
N ASN A 108 15.42 12.63 15.89
CA ASN A 108 16.47 11.75 16.44
C ASN A 108 16.58 10.39 15.73
N GLY A 109 16.45 10.38 14.40
CA GLY A 109 16.53 9.16 13.58
C GLY A 109 15.25 8.33 13.54
N LEU A 110 14.18 8.76 14.22
CA LEU A 110 12.86 8.14 14.19
C LEU A 110 11.88 8.99 13.40
N CYS A 111 10.97 8.35 12.66
CA CYS A 111 9.85 9.03 12.03
C CYS A 111 8.65 9.07 12.99
N ILE A 112 8.16 10.29 13.25
CA ILE A 112 7.04 10.54 14.14
C ILE A 112 5.91 11.18 13.32
N ASP A 113 4.73 10.59 13.36
CA ASP A 113 3.55 11.13 12.67
C ASP A 113 3.11 12.47 13.28
N CYS A 114 2.63 13.37 12.43
CA CYS A 114 2.09 14.64 12.91
C CYS A 114 0.85 14.39 13.77
N LEU A 115 0.78 15.09 14.91
CA LEU A 115 -0.40 15.04 15.78
C LEU A 115 -1.62 15.65 15.08
N ALA A 116 -2.82 15.33 15.56
CA ALA A 116 -4.06 15.83 14.96
C ALA A 116 -4.15 17.37 14.91
N SER A 117 -3.55 18.06 15.88
CA SER A 117 -3.47 19.53 15.94
C SER A 117 -2.30 20.11 15.14
N GLN A 118 -1.68 19.31 14.28
CA GLN A 118 -0.56 19.68 13.43
C GLN A 118 -0.84 19.26 11.99
N TYR A 119 -0.20 19.95 11.06
CA TYR A 119 -0.14 19.57 9.66
C TYR A 119 1.31 19.37 9.23
N TYR A 120 1.52 18.51 8.25
CA TYR A 120 2.83 18.31 7.67
C TYR A 120 3.12 19.41 6.65
N ASP A 121 4.25 20.09 6.81
CA ASP A 121 4.69 21.14 5.89
C ASP A 121 5.75 20.58 4.92
N PRO A 122 5.42 20.28 3.65
CA PRO A 122 6.35 19.65 2.71
C PRO A 122 7.66 20.43 2.50
N PRO A 123 7.68 21.78 2.43
CA PRO A 123 8.90 22.57 2.28
C PRO A 123 9.89 22.40 3.43
N THR A 124 9.41 22.33 4.69
CA THR A 124 10.28 22.19 5.86
C THR A 124 10.43 20.75 6.34
N GLN A 125 9.63 19.82 5.81
CA GLN A 125 9.56 18.41 6.23
C GLN A 125 9.30 18.24 7.73
N THR A 126 8.56 19.17 8.34
CA THR A 126 8.26 19.18 9.77
C THR A 126 6.75 19.31 10.01
N CYS A 127 6.33 18.87 11.18
CA CYS A 127 4.95 19.07 11.63
C CYS A 127 4.82 20.48 12.22
N LYS A 128 3.90 21.28 11.68
CA LYS A 128 3.57 22.63 12.15
C LYS A 128 2.21 22.64 12.80
N THR A 129 2.02 23.49 13.79
CA THR A 129 0.75 23.61 14.52
C THR A 129 -0.33 24.22 13.64
N CYS A 130 -1.55 23.74 13.80
CA CYS A 130 -2.73 24.37 13.20
C CYS A 130 -2.95 25.78 13.75
N HIS A 131 -3.71 26.59 13.02
CA HIS A 131 -4.22 27.85 13.54
C HIS A 131 -5.10 27.60 14.78
N GLU A 132 -5.08 28.53 15.74
CA GLU A 132 -5.77 28.39 17.04
C GLU A 132 -7.30 28.20 16.91
N SER A 133 -7.88 28.68 15.81
CA SER A 133 -9.30 28.50 15.49
C SER A 133 -9.65 27.07 15.08
N CYS A 134 -8.66 26.26 14.69
CA CYS A 134 -8.86 24.89 14.23
C CYS A 134 -8.46 23.88 15.32
N ARG A 135 -9.20 22.78 15.43
CA ARG A 135 -8.79 21.63 16.24
C ARG A 135 -7.85 20.71 15.46
N THR A 136 -8.15 20.49 14.19
CA THR A 136 -7.27 19.80 13.22
C THR A 136 -7.30 20.57 11.90
N CYS A 137 -6.24 20.45 11.10
CA CYS A 137 -6.08 21.21 9.86
C CYS A 137 -5.34 20.42 8.78
N SER A 138 -5.51 20.85 7.53
CA SER A 138 -4.77 20.33 6.36
C SER A 138 -3.55 21.19 6.01
N GLY A 139 -3.44 22.38 6.57
CA GLY A 139 -2.45 23.38 6.19
C GLY A 139 -2.45 24.60 7.12
N PRO A 140 -1.72 25.67 6.74
CA PRO A 140 -1.63 26.88 7.54
C PRO A 140 -2.92 27.72 7.51
N GLY A 141 -3.10 28.54 8.54
CA GLY A 141 -4.14 29.58 8.59
C GLY A 141 -5.53 29.09 8.99
N GLN A 142 -6.45 30.03 9.14
CA GLN A 142 -7.82 29.80 9.63
C GLN A 142 -8.77 29.15 8.63
N PHE A 143 -8.39 29.10 7.35
CA PHE A 143 -9.18 28.55 6.23
C PHE A 143 -8.70 27.15 5.80
N SER A 144 -7.89 26.50 6.64
CA SER A 144 -7.38 25.15 6.38
C SER A 144 -7.86 24.17 7.45
N CYS A 145 -8.97 24.47 8.13
CA CYS A 145 -9.48 23.62 9.20
C CYS A 145 -10.16 22.36 8.63
N LEU A 146 -9.93 21.22 9.30
CA LEU A 146 -10.61 19.95 9.05
C LEU A 146 -11.61 19.62 10.16
N THR A 147 -11.34 20.04 11.40
CA THR A 147 -12.28 19.96 12.52
C THR A 147 -12.14 21.18 13.40
N CYS A 148 -13.23 21.52 14.10
CA CYS A 148 -13.33 22.72 14.91
C CYS A 148 -13.39 22.39 16.41
N PRO A 149 -12.85 23.27 17.27
CA PRO A 149 -13.06 23.18 18.71
C PRO A 149 -14.50 23.58 19.03
N PHE A 150 -15.14 22.93 20.01
CA PHE A 150 -16.47 23.34 20.49
C PHE A 150 -16.37 24.74 21.15
N PRO A 151 -17.31 25.67 20.93
CA PRO A 151 -18.61 25.55 20.26
C PRO A 151 -18.62 25.96 18.77
N LEU A 152 -17.46 25.97 18.10
CA LEU A 152 -17.36 26.34 16.69
C LEU A 152 -17.66 25.13 15.78
N HIS A 153 -18.16 25.42 14.59
CA HIS A 153 -18.55 24.44 13.60
C HIS A 153 -17.81 24.67 12.28
N LEU A 154 -17.56 23.60 11.54
CA LEU A 154 -16.80 23.67 10.30
C LEU A 154 -17.68 24.14 9.15
N ASP A 155 -17.36 25.31 8.61
CA ASP A 155 -17.81 25.70 7.27
C ASP A 155 -17.00 24.93 6.22
N ARG A 156 -17.65 23.96 5.57
CA ARG A 156 -17.02 23.13 4.55
C ARG A 156 -16.74 23.86 3.23
N LEU A 157 -17.35 25.02 2.98
CA LEU A 157 -17.09 25.79 1.76
C LEU A 157 -15.78 26.56 1.88
N ASN A 158 -15.59 27.26 2.99
CA ASN A 158 -14.41 28.10 3.23
C ASN A 158 -13.33 27.41 4.08
N HIS A 159 -13.56 26.17 4.53
CA HIS A 159 -12.67 25.40 5.39
C HIS A 159 -12.27 26.17 6.68
N GLN A 160 -13.21 26.94 7.23
CA GLN A 160 -13.02 27.76 8.43
C GLN A 160 -13.95 27.30 9.56
N CYS A 161 -13.53 27.54 10.80
CA CYS A 161 -14.36 27.35 11.97
C CYS A 161 -15.13 28.63 12.30
N VAL A 162 -16.45 28.55 12.30
CA VAL A 162 -17.37 29.67 12.56
C VAL A 162 -18.45 29.27 13.56
N PRO A 163 -19.00 30.22 14.34
CA PRO A 163 -20.14 29.95 15.22
C PRO A 163 -21.43 29.77 14.42
N CYS A 164 -22.45 29.19 15.07
CA CYS A 164 -23.80 29.19 14.51
C CYS A 164 -24.34 30.63 14.46
N CYS A 165 -24.98 31.00 13.34
CA CYS A 165 -25.61 32.30 13.19
C CYS A 165 -26.67 32.54 14.26
N ALA A 166 -26.70 33.75 14.82
CA ALA A 166 -27.83 34.20 15.62
C ALA A 166 -29.10 34.25 14.75
N ALA A 167 -30.28 34.10 15.35
CA ALA A 167 -31.56 34.06 14.64
C ALA A 167 -31.85 35.31 13.79
N ASP A 168 -31.15 36.40 14.08
CA ASP A 168 -31.37 37.74 13.50
C ASP A 168 -30.25 38.16 12.53
N ALA A 169 -29.29 37.27 12.26
CA ALA A 169 -28.14 37.55 11.40
C ALA A 169 -28.53 37.60 9.92
N SER A 170 -27.89 38.52 9.17
CA SER A 170 -28.07 38.66 7.73
C SER A 170 -27.63 37.39 6.98
N PRO A 171 -28.36 36.95 5.94
CA PRO A 171 -28.04 35.74 5.19
C PRO A 171 -26.73 35.77 4.39
N ASP A 172 -26.07 36.93 4.28
CA ASP A 172 -24.83 37.12 3.50
C ASP A 172 -23.55 37.22 4.36
N ASP A 173 -23.65 37.14 5.69
CA ASP A 173 -22.47 37.21 6.56
C ASP A 173 -21.69 35.88 6.52
N GLN A 174 -20.54 35.89 5.84
CA GLN A 174 -19.61 34.75 5.75
C GLN A 174 -18.94 34.38 7.10
N SER A 175 -19.28 35.07 8.19
CA SER A 175 -18.66 34.95 9.51
C SER A 175 -19.37 33.95 10.44
N CYS A 176 -20.54 33.44 10.04
CA CYS A 176 -21.31 32.44 10.79
C CYS A 176 -21.92 31.39 9.84
N CYS A 177 -22.36 30.25 10.38
CA CYS A 177 -23.05 29.23 9.59
C CYS A 177 -24.41 28.86 10.16
N HIS A 178 -25.34 28.40 9.30
CA HIS A 178 -26.61 27.86 9.77
C HIS A 178 -26.42 26.41 10.23
N CYS A 179 -26.52 26.15 11.53
CA CYS A 179 -26.27 24.83 12.10
C CYS A 179 -27.52 23.96 12.16
N ASP A 180 -27.35 22.67 11.90
CA ASP A 180 -28.36 21.66 12.11
C ASP A 180 -28.54 21.38 13.61
N LYS A 181 -29.80 21.38 14.07
CA LYS A 181 -30.12 21.20 15.50
C LYS A 181 -29.87 19.78 16.01
N ALA A 182 -29.84 18.77 15.14
CA ALA A 182 -29.68 17.37 15.51
C ALA A 182 -28.22 16.91 15.46
N THR A 183 -27.47 17.39 14.46
CA THR A 183 -26.08 16.98 14.21
C THR A 183 -25.06 18.01 14.66
N GLY A 184 -25.47 19.26 14.91
CA GLY A 184 -24.56 20.35 15.22
C GLY A 184 -23.57 20.62 14.09
N GLY A 185 -23.91 20.30 12.83
CA GLY A 185 -23.08 20.60 11.66
C GLY A 185 -23.58 21.85 10.93
N CYS A 186 -22.68 22.64 10.34
CA CYS A 186 -23.08 23.70 9.41
C CYS A 186 -23.79 23.07 8.19
N ILE A 187 -25.01 23.52 7.89
CA ILE A 187 -25.86 23.00 6.81
C ILE A 187 -25.50 23.63 5.46
N ASN A 188 -24.79 24.78 5.45
CA ASN A 188 -24.41 25.60 4.29
C ASN A 188 -24.93 25.07 2.95
N ALA A 189 -26.21 25.36 2.66
CA ALA A 189 -26.82 25.08 1.38
C ALA A 189 -26.10 25.94 0.33
N SER A 190 -25.24 25.30 -0.46
CA SER A 190 -24.55 25.94 -1.57
C SER A 190 -25.53 26.78 -2.42
N PRO A 191 -25.31 28.10 -2.64
CA PRO A 191 -26.16 28.88 -3.54
C PRO A 191 -25.99 28.49 -5.02
N ALA A 192 -25.04 27.61 -5.35
CA ALA A 192 -24.68 27.26 -6.73
C ALA A 192 -25.63 26.23 -7.39
N GLY A 193 -26.96 26.39 -7.24
CA GLY A 193 -27.90 25.36 -7.68
C GLY A 193 -29.30 25.79 -8.13
N LYS A 194 -29.67 27.07 -8.13
CA LYS A 194 -30.93 27.51 -8.75
C LYS A 194 -30.67 28.05 -10.15
N ARG A 195 -30.53 27.14 -11.13
CA ARG A 195 -30.82 27.49 -12.53
C ARG A 195 -32.26 27.99 -12.56
N ARG A 196 -32.46 29.31 -12.75
CA ARG A 196 -33.75 29.85 -13.15
C ARG A 196 -34.09 29.23 -14.50
N ILE A 197 -35.09 28.36 -14.56
CA ILE A 197 -35.79 28.10 -15.83
C ILE A 197 -36.59 29.37 -16.10
N GLY A 198 -36.05 30.24 -16.96
CA GLY A 198 -36.79 31.35 -17.52
C GLY A 198 -37.76 30.79 -18.55
N ALA A 199 -39.05 30.92 -18.27
CA ALA A 199 -40.08 30.80 -19.29
C ALA A 199 -40.14 32.11 -20.10
N GLU A 200 -39.94 31.93 -21.40
CA GLU A 200 -40.65 32.58 -22.51
C GLU A 200 -40.39 34.05 -22.90
N GLN A 201 -39.84 34.15 -24.13
CA GLN A 201 -40.06 35.13 -25.21
C GLN A 201 -39.92 36.63 -24.94
N GLN A 202 -39.02 37.26 -25.69
CA GLN A 202 -39.44 38.14 -26.79
C GLN A 202 -38.34 38.31 -27.84
N LEU A 203 -38.80 38.33 -29.09
CA LEU A 203 -38.08 38.45 -30.35
C LEU A 203 -37.20 39.71 -30.41
N LEU A 204 -36.10 39.63 -31.17
CA LEU A 204 -35.93 40.41 -32.39
C LEU A 204 -34.85 39.78 -33.29
N GLN A 205 -35.15 39.83 -34.57
CA GLN A 205 -34.61 39.09 -35.70
C GLN A 205 -33.68 39.98 -36.52
N PHE A 206 -32.71 39.39 -37.25
CA PHE A 206 -32.19 39.73 -38.60
C PHE A 206 -30.97 38.80 -38.82
N GLY A 207 -31.04 37.78 -39.69
CA GLY A 207 -30.69 37.84 -41.13
C GLY A 207 -29.16 37.63 -41.28
N GLU A 208 -28.58 36.71 -42.06
CA GLU A 208 -28.98 35.92 -43.23
C GLU A 208 -27.87 34.86 -43.49
N GLU A 209 -28.27 33.75 -44.12
CA GLU A 209 -27.58 32.92 -45.14
C GLU A 209 -26.07 32.55 -45.02
N SER A 210 -25.59 31.33 -45.25
CA SER A 210 -26.05 30.32 -46.21
C SER A 210 -25.31 28.96 -46.06
N ASN A 211 -26.03 27.92 -46.49
CA ASN A 211 -25.57 26.70 -47.19
C ASN A 211 -24.93 25.50 -46.44
N GLY A 212 -25.61 24.35 -46.57
CA GLY A 212 -24.95 23.10 -46.98
C GLY A 212 -25.42 21.80 -46.31
N GLY A 213 -26.35 21.08 -46.94
CA GLY A 213 -26.30 19.61 -47.00
C GLY A 213 -27.24 18.82 -46.09
N ALA A 214 -28.38 18.42 -46.67
CA ALA A 214 -29.32 17.44 -46.12
C ALA A 214 -28.84 15.99 -46.28
N ALA A 215 -29.18 15.13 -45.31
CA ALA A 215 -29.60 13.75 -45.56
C ALA A 215 -30.40 13.23 -44.34
N SER A 216 -31.71 13.07 -44.54
CA SER A 216 -32.67 12.27 -43.77
C SER A 216 -32.48 10.77 -44.12
N VAL A 217 -32.90 9.72 -43.40
CA VAL A 217 -34.18 9.22 -42.82
C VAL A 217 -33.81 7.89 -42.06
N PRO A 218 -34.72 7.09 -41.46
CA PRO A 218 -35.50 7.21 -40.21
C PRO A 218 -35.06 6.21 -39.11
N GLY A 219 -35.71 6.26 -37.95
CA GLY A 219 -35.68 5.20 -36.93
C GLY A 219 -36.88 4.26 -37.02
N GLU A 220 -36.76 3.04 -36.47
CA GLU A 220 -37.84 2.16 -36.01
C GLU A 220 -37.29 0.95 -35.22
N GLY A 221 -38.04 0.47 -34.21
CA GLY A 221 -37.90 -0.82 -33.49
C GLY A 221 -36.87 -0.84 -32.36
N ALA A 222 -37.18 -0.81 -31.05
CA ALA A 222 -38.05 -1.67 -30.24
C ALA A 222 -37.75 -3.17 -30.41
N GLU A 223 -36.95 -3.76 -29.52
CA GLU A 223 -37.26 -4.97 -28.72
C GLU A 223 -36.01 -5.57 -28.03
N ALA A 224 -36.30 -6.28 -26.93
CA ALA A 224 -35.47 -7.26 -26.21
C ALA A 224 -34.41 -6.75 -25.21
N GLY A 225 -34.71 -6.94 -23.92
CA GLY A 225 -33.73 -6.80 -22.84
C GLY A 225 -34.24 -7.06 -21.43
N GLN A 226 -35.26 -7.91 -21.25
CA GLN A 226 -35.57 -8.49 -19.94
C GLN A 226 -34.34 -9.24 -19.39
N SER A 227 -33.68 -8.67 -18.38
CA SER A 227 -32.93 -9.46 -17.40
C SER A 227 -33.11 -8.84 -16.03
N HIS A 228 -34.25 -9.18 -15.47
CA HIS A 228 -34.73 -8.78 -14.18
C HIS A 228 -34.38 -9.89 -13.19
N ARG A 229 -33.82 -9.50 -12.04
CA ARG A 229 -34.17 -10.11 -10.76
C ARG A 229 -33.88 -11.61 -10.56
N VAL A 230 -32.81 -12.17 -11.13
CA VAL A 230 -32.37 -13.55 -10.76
C VAL A 230 -31.46 -13.56 -9.52
N TRP A 231 -30.85 -12.44 -9.14
CA TRP A 231 -29.95 -12.36 -7.97
C TRP A 231 -30.63 -11.98 -6.64
N GLN A 232 -31.93 -11.68 -6.63
CA GLN A 232 -32.66 -11.30 -5.42
C GLN A 232 -33.65 -12.36 -4.91
N GLN A 233 -33.71 -13.54 -5.54
CA GLN A 233 -34.62 -14.62 -5.13
C GLN A 233 -33.94 -15.86 -4.51
N PHE A 234 -32.63 -15.80 -4.24
CA PHE A 234 -31.90 -16.89 -3.56
C PHE A 234 -31.58 -16.65 -2.08
N LEU A 235 -32.07 -15.55 -1.46
CA LEU A 235 -31.90 -15.30 -0.03
C LEU A 235 -33.17 -15.45 0.81
N THR A 236 -34.22 -16.08 0.27
CA THR A 236 -35.50 -16.26 0.98
C THR A 236 -36.08 -17.66 0.83
N SER A 237 -35.28 -18.71 1.07
CA SER A 237 -35.81 -19.96 1.64
C SER A 237 -34.69 -20.83 2.19
N THR A 238 -34.40 -20.72 3.48
CA THR A 238 -34.00 -21.84 4.33
C THR A 238 -33.96 -21.33 5.77
N SER A 239 -34.68 -22.02 6.63
CA SER A 239 -34.80 -21.71 8.05
C SER A 239 -33.43 -21.67 8.73
N THR A 240 -33.31 -20.74 9.67
CA THR A 240 -32.11 -20.30 10.38
C THR A 240 -31.81 -21.10 11.66
N PRO A 241 -31.65 -22.43 11.60
CA PRO A 241 -30.73 -23.09 12.55
C PRO A 241 -29.63 -23.95 11.90
N THR A 242 -29.66 -24.25 10.59
CA THR A 242 -28.68 -25.16 9.97
C THR A 242 -27.37 -24.47 9.56
N LEU A 243 -27.40 -23.20 9.17
CA LEU A 243 -26.18 -22.45 8.79
C LEU A 243 -25.27 -22.16 10.00
N MET A 244 -25.84 -21.89 11.18
CA MET A 244 -25.06 -21.64 12.40
C MET A 244 -24.35 -22.91 12.89
N VAL A 245 -24.96 -24.10 12.71
CA VAL A 245 -24.35 -25.37 13.11
C VAL A 245 -23.19 -25.75 12.19
N VAL A 246 -23.30 -25.49 10.88
CA VAL A 246 -22.22 -25.75 9.92
C VAL A 246 -21.06 -24.75 10.06
N ALA A 247 -21.35 -23.48 10.38
CA ALA A 247 -20.31 -22.49 10.63
C ALA A 247 -19.53 -22.77 11.92
N VAL A 248 -20.22 -23.18 13.01
CA VAL A 248 -19.57 -23.52 14.29
C VAL A 248 -18.76 -24.81 14.17
N SER A 249 -19.24 -25.82 13.44
CA SER A 249 -18.49 -27.06 13.22
C SER A 249 -17.24 -26.84 12.35
N GLY A 250 -17.33 -26.00 11.32
CA GLY A 250 -16.18 -25.59 10.51
C GLY A 250 -15.11 -24.86 11.32
N CYS A 251 -15.53 -23.91 12.17
CA CYS A 251 -14.60 -23.18 13.06
C CYS A 251 -13.90 -24.11 14.05
N LEU A 252 -14.61 -25.09 14.64
CA LEU A 252 -13.99 -26.06 15.57
C LEU A 252 -12.97 -26.96 14.88
N LEU A 253 -13.22 -27.40 13.65
CA LEU A 253 -12.24 -28.18 12.87
C LEU A 253 -11.00 -27.36 12.51
N ILE A 254 -11.17 -26.08 12.18
CA ILE A 254 -10.05 -25.18 11.89
C ILE A 254 -9.22 -24.93 13.16
N VAL A 255 -9.87 -24.63 14.29
CA VAL A 255 -9.17 -24.38 15.57
C VAL A 255 -8.41 -25.62 16.03
N THR A 256 -9.02 -26.80 15.94
CA THR A 256 -8.34 -28.06 16.31
C THR A 256 -7.15 -28.35 15.39
N LEU A 257 -7.26 -28.10 14.09
CA LEU A 257 -6.16 -28.23 13.15
C LEU A 257 -5.00 -27.27 13.48
N PHE A 258 -5.29 -26.01 13.80
CA PHE A 258 -4.27 -25.04 14.23
C PHE A 258 -3.59 -25.44 15.54
N VAL A 259 -4.34 -25.95 16.53
CA VAL A 259 -3.77 -26.43 17.80
C VAL A 259 -2.88 -27.65 17.57
N VAL A 260 -3.27 -28.58 16.70
CA VAL A 260 -2.44 -29.74 16.34
C VAL A 260 -1.16 -29.30 15.63
N ILE A 261 -1.25 -28.37 14.66
CA ILE A 261 -0.07 -27.82 13.99
C ILE A 261 0.86 -27.14 15.01
N PHE A 262 0.32 -26.32 15.91
CA PHE A 262 1.12 -25.63 16.90
C PHE A 262 1.79 -26.61 17.88
N THR A 263 1.09 -27.64 18.35
CA THR A 263 1.67 -28.67 19.22
C THR A 263 2.74 -29.50 18.51
N VAL A 264 2.57 -29.82 17.22
CA VAL A 264 3.60 -30.49 16.41
C VAL A 264 4.82 -29.59 16.20
N LEU A 265 4.64 -28.31 15.91
CA LEU A 265 5.74 -27.35 15.76
C LEU A 265 6.51 -27.18 17.06
N GLN A 266 5.81 -27.01 18.18
CA GLN A 266 6.43 -26.95 19.52
C GLN A 266 7.17 -28.25 19.85
N TRP A 267 6.62 -29.41 19.48
CA TRP A 267 7.28 -30.70 19.70
C TRP A 267 8.50 -30.91 18.80
N MET A 268 8.45 -30.43 17.56
CA MET A 268 9.58 -30.42 16.64
C MET A 268 10.69 -29.50 17.15
N ASP A 269 10.36 -28.32 17.68
CA ASP A 269 11.32 -27.41 18.30
C ASP A 269 11.92 -27.98 19.58
N VAL A 270 11.11 -28.60 20.45
CA VAL A 270 11.59 -29.29 21.66
C VAL A 270 12.51 -30.45 21.29
N LYS A 271 12.15 -31.29 20.31
CA LYS A 271 13.03 -32.36 19.81
C LYS A 271 14.32 -31.84 19.21
N ARG A 272 14.26 -30.73 18.47
CA ARG A 272 15.44 -30.06 17.91
C ARG A 272 16.35 -29.52 19.01
N LEU A 273 15.79 -28.94 20.08
CA LEU A 273 16.53 -28.51 21.27
C LEU A 273 17.12 -29.69 22.04
N THR A 274 16.41 -30.81 22.13
CA THR A 274 16.85 -32.00 22.85
C THR A 274 17.98 -32.71 22.09
N LEU A 275 17.90 -32.77 20.75
CA LEU A 275 18.98 -33.26 19.88
C LEU A 275 20.21 -32.33 19.91
N LEU A 276 20.02 -31.01 19.96
CA LEU A 276 21.11 -30.05 20.16
C LEU A 276 21.78 -30.24 21.53
N ARG A 277 21.02 -30.49 22.60
CA ARG A 277 21.58 -30.79 23.93
C ARG A 277 22.31 -32.13 23.98
N LEU A 278 21.79 -33.18 23.33
CA LEU A 278 22.45 -34.48 23.23
C LEU A 278 23.77 -34.39 22.45
N ASN A 279 23.78 -33.66 21.33
CA ASN A 279 24.99 -33.35 20.56
C ASN A 279 25.99 -32.49 21.35
N PHE A 280 25.52 -31.58 22.21
CA PHE A 280 26.39 -30.80 23.10
C PHE A 280 26.99 -31.66 24.21
N THR A 281 26.23 -32.59 24.78
CA THR A 281 26.74 -33.53 25.81
C THR A 281 27.72 -34.55 25.25
N SER A 282 27.54 -35.01 24.00
CA SER A 282 28.52 -35.87 23.32
C SER A 282 29.79 -35.09 22.95
N LEU A 283 29.69 -33.83 22.52
CA LEU A 283 30.85 -32.96 22.28
C LEU A 283 31.64 -32.61 23.57
N LEU A 284 30.96 -32.55 24.73
CA LEU A 284 31.63 -32.38 26.03
C LEU A 284 32.29 -33.68 26.52
N ALA A 285 31.75 -34.85 26.17
CA ALA A 285 32.37 -36.15 26.50
C ALA A 285 33.61 -36.46 25.64
N GLU A 286 33.72 -35.89 24.43
CA GLU A 286 34.89 -36.03 23.54
C GLU A 286 36.00 -34.98 23.75
N GLY A 287 35.91 -34.13 24.79
CA GLY A 287 37.06 -33.34 25.25
C GLY A 287 37.64 -32.33 24.24
N ARG A 288 36.81 -31.68 23.40
CA ARG A 288 37.26 -30.66 22.43
C ARG A 288 36.70 -29.25 22.64
N VAL A 289 36.67 -28.77 23.89
CA VAL A 289 36.51 -27.32 24.14
C VAL A 289 37.52 -26.87 25.19
N GLY A 290 38.61 -26.26 24.72
CA GLY A 290 39.55 -25.53 25.56
C GLY A 290 38.89 -24.27 26.11
N VAL A 291 38.67 -24.23 27.42
CA VAL A 291 38.26 -23.03 28.15
C VAL A 291 39.43 -22.05 28.13
N ASN A 292 39.37 -21.02 27.29
CA ASN A 292 40.32 -19.93 27.31
C ASN A 292 40.05 -19.05 28.56
N ARG A 293 40.78 -19.31 29.64
CA ARG A 293 40.91 -18.39 30.77
C ARG A 293 41.92 -17.32 30.41
N ASN A 294 41.45 -16.15 30.00
CA ASN A 294 42.21 -14.91 30.17
C ASN A 294 41.25 -13.75 30.41
N PHE A 295 41.01 -13.50 31.70
CA PHE A 295 40.50 -12.25 32.23
C PHE A 295 41.54 -11.76 33.23
N ARG A 296 42.32 -10.74 32.87
CA ARG A 296 43.08 -9.89 33.79
C ARG A 296 43.29 -8.51 33.16
N LEU A 297 42.76 -7.52 33.90
CA LEU A 297 43.00 -6.07 33.91
C LEU A 297 42.83 -5.29 32.61
#